data_AF-A0A947CJM6-F1
#
_entry.id   AF-A0A947CJM6-F1
#
_cell.length_a   1.000
_cell.length_b   1.000
_cell.length_c   1.000
_cell.angle_alpha   90.00
_cell.angle_beta   90.00
_cell.angle_gamma   90.00
#
_symmetry.space_group_name_H-M   'P 1'
#
loop_
_entity.id
_entity.type
_entity.pdbx_description
1 polymer ?
#
loop_
_entity_poly.entity_id
_entity_poly.type
_entity_poly.pdbx_seq_one_letter_code
_entity_poly.pdbx_strand_id
1 'polypeptide(L)'
;FNEEPVSVTGTAVKIGDEDAYAATDVGSGFISVVLNGPQDYRLDVLNGTGSVVATSDRGGFGVEEAVQVSTTTGTYTLRVTVVDSTGGACDPPDFDGDCDVDFQDLLTMLASWGCVDCPADLDGGGVGFTDLLILLSAWGDFGGVEYQLEVLGRSG
;
A
#
# COMPACT_ATOMS: atom_id res chain seq x y z
N PHE A 1 -20.53 2.81 18.97
CA PHE A 1 -19.89 1.50 18.69
C PHE A 1 -20.65 0.83 17.57
N ASN A 2 -19.94 0.28 16.58
CA ASN A 2 -20.53 -0.37 15.42
C ASN A 2 -21.01 -1.78 15.77
N GLU A 3 -22.13 -2.19 15.18
CA GLU A 3 -22.70 -3.51 15.39
C GLU A 3 -21.83 -4.59 14.72
N GLU A 4 -21.34 -4.27 13.51
CA GLU A 4 -20.47 -5.09 12.66
C GLU A 4 -19.21 -4.31 12.23
N PRO A 5 -18.11 -5.00 11.87
CA PRO A 5 -16.90 -4.37 11.36
C PRO A 5 -17.18 -3.49 10.14
N VAL A 6 -16.58 -2.31 10.09
CA VAL A 6 -16.56 -1.46 8.89
C VAL A 6 -15.29 -1.78 8.11
N SER A 7 -15.42 -2.08 6.83
CA SER A 7 -14.30 -2.35 5.92
C SER A 7 -14.08 -1.18 4.97
N VAL A 8 -12.82 -0.85 4.73
CA VAL A 8 -12.36 0.18 3.81
C VAL A 8 -11.27 -0.41 2.92
N THR A 9 -11.45 -0.28 1.60
CA THR A 9 -10.40 -0.61 0.63
C THR A 9 -9.52 0.62 0.41
N GLY A 10 -8.21 0.46 0.61
CA GLY A 10 -7.19 1.45 0.30
C GLY A 10 -6.25 0.95 -0.80
N THR A 11 -5.38 1.84 -1.28
CA THR A 11 -4.43 1.53 -2.35
C THR A 11 -3.07 2.06 -1.94
N ALA A 12 -2.12 1.15 -1.74
CA ALA A 12 -0.73 1.49 -1.54
C ALA A 12 -0.09 1.85 -2.88
N VAL A 13 0.37 3.09 -3.03
CA VAL A 13 0.97 3.57 -4.28
C VAL A 13 2.49 3.66 -4.26
N LYS A 14 3.16 3.40 -3.12
CA LYS A 14 4.62 3.31 -2.98
C LYS A 14 5.10 2.90 -1.60
N ILE A 15 6.37 2.52 -1.46
CA ILE A 15 7.03 2.48 -0.14
C ILE A 15 6.99 3.87 0.51
N GLY A 16 6.61 3.91 1.79
CA GLY A 16 6.44 5.16 2.54
C GLY A 16 5.19 5.94 2.17
N ASP A 17 4.32 5.39 1.32
CA ASP A 17 2.96 5.90 1.16
C ASP A 17 2.22 5.85 2.50
N GLU A 18 1.46 6.91 2.78
CA GLU A 18 0.70 7.05 4.02
C GLU A 18 -0.77 7.36 3.70
N ASP A 19 -1.64 6.42 4.09
CA ASP A 19 -3.07 6.62 4.07
C ASP A 19 -3.60 6.86 5.48
N ALA A 20 -4.54 7.80 5.61
CA ALA A 20 -5.12 8.17 6.89
C ALA A 20 -6.65 8.11 6.88
N TYR A 21 -7.21 7.29 7.77
CA TYR A 21 -8.65 7.11 7.94
C TYR A 21 -9.11 7.62 9.30
N ALA A 22 -10.24 8.33 9.32
CA ALA A 22 -10.83 8.84 10.56
C ALA A 22 -11.90 7.87 11.09
N ALA A 23 -11.70 7.35 12.30
CA ALA A 23 -12.75 6.74 13.10
C ALA A 23 -13.38 7.83 13.99
N THR A 24 -14.56 8.30 13.62
CA THR A 24 -15.30 9.34 14.36
C THR A 24 -16.31 8.73 15.32
N ASP A 25 -16.81 9.53 16.27
CA ASP A 25 -17.83 9.12 17.25
C ASP A 25 -17.49 7.83 18.00
N VAL A 26 -16.19 7.61 18.21
CA VAL A 26 -15.68 6.48 18.99
C VAL A 26 -16.10 6.70 20.44
N GLY A 27 -16.64 5.67 21.08
CA GLY A 27 -17.04 5.70 22.49
C GLY A 27 -15.95 5.22 23.44
N SER A 28 -16.25 5.21 24.74
CA SER A 28 -15.38 4.58 25.73
C SER A 28 -15.47 3.05 25.67
N GLY A 29 -14.33 2.38 25.55
CA GLY A 29 -14.28 0.94 25.33
C GLY A 29 -12.99 0.56 24.61
N PHE A 30 -13.10 -0.13 23.48
CA PHE A 30 -11.95 -0.42 22.62
C PHE A 30 -12.32 -0.40 21.14
N ILE A 31 -11.33 -0.18 20.30
CA ILE A 31 -11.37 -0.49 18.86
C ILE A 31 -10.39 -1.62 18.56
N SER A 32 -10.80 -2.51 17.68
CA SER A 32 -9.96 -3.54 17.05
C SER A 32 -9.83 -3.15 15.59
N VAL A 33 -8.60 -3.12 15.10
CA VAL A 33 -8.28 -2.75 13.73
C VAL A 33 -7.48 -3.88 13.14
N VAL A 34 -7.89 -4.35 11.97
CA VAL A 34 -7.23 -5.39 11.19
C VAL A 34 -6.92 -4.80 9.83
N LEU A 35 -5.69 -4.95 9.37
CA LEU A 35 -5.23 -4.55 8.05
C LEU A 35 -4.73 -5.82 7.35
N ASN A 36 -5.16 -5.99 6.12
CA ASN A 36 -4.77 -7.12 5.29
C ASN A 36 -4.49 -6.63 3.88
N GLY A 37 -3.29 -6.90 3.40
CA GLY A 37 -2.88 -6.61 2.03
C GLY A 37 -1.63 -7.43 1.71
N PRO A 38 -1.19 -7.41 0.44
CA PRO A 38 -0.04 -8.20 0.02
C PRO A 38 1.32 -7.58 0.38
N GLN A 39 1.38 -6.28 0.68
CA GLN A 39 2.63 -5.60 1.07
C GLN A 39 2.95 -5.77 2.56
N ASP A 40 4.10 -5.27 3.00
CA ASP A 40 4.43 -5.14 4.42
C ASP A 40 3.96 -3.77 4.90
N TYR A 41 3.04 -3.75 5.86
CA TYR A 41 2.46 -2.51 6.35
C TYR A 41 2.79 -2.27 7.81
N ARG A 42 2.81 -0.99 8.15
CA ARG A 42 2.73 -0.51 9.52
C ARG A 42 1.41 0.18 9.72
N LEU A 43 0.70 -0.23 10.78
CA LEU A 43 -0.54 0.35 11.23
C LEU A 43 -0.31 1.14 12.51
N ASP A 44 -0.47 2.46 12.46
CA ASP A 44 -0.49 3.34 13.63
C ASP A 44 -1.94 3.76 13.95
N VAL A 45 -2.30 3.71 15.22
CA VAL A 45 -3.54 4.31 15.74
C VAL A 45 -3.19 5.57 16.51
N LEU A 46 -3.73 6.71 16.10
CA LEU A 46 -3.51 8.01 16.72
C LEU A 46 -4.79 8.50 17.40
N ASN A 47 -4.66 9.13 18.55
CA ASN A 47 -5.79 9.77 19.24
C ASN A 47 -6.12 11.14 18.61
N GLY A 48 -7.17 11.81 19.13
CA GLY A 48 -7.61 13.13 18.65
C GLY A 48 -6.59 14.26 18.82
N THR A 49 -5.47 14.05 19.54
CA THR A 49 -4.35 15.00 19.62
C THR A 49 -3.22 14.68 18.63
N GLY A 50 -3.38 13.63 17.80
CA GLY A 50 -2.36 13.16 16.87
C GLY A 50 -1.23 12.39 17.53
N SER A 51 -1.39 11.92 18.77
CA SER A 51 -0.40 11.06 19.42
C SER A 51 -0.69 9.61 19.09
N VAL A 52 0.35 8.87 18.68
CA VAL A 52 0.27 7.42 18.48
C VAL A 52 -0.02 6.75 19.82
N VAL A 53 -1.14 6.03 19.89
CA VAL A 53 -1.59 5.28 21.07
C VAL A 53 -1.40 3.78 20.90
N ALA A 54 -1.22 3.30 19.68
CA ALA A 54 -0.84 1.93 19.38
C ALA A 54 -0.18 1.83 18.00
N THR A 55 0.70 0.85 17.82
CA THR A 55 1.36 0.52 16.55
C THR A 55 1.35 -1.00 16.38
N SER A 56 1.08 -1.47 15.17
CA SER A 56 1.33 -2.83 14.73
C SER A 56 2.22 -2.79 13.50
N ASP A 57 3.32 -3.53 13.57
CA ASP A 57 4.30 -3.72 12.51
C ASP A 57 4.79 -5.16 12.71
N ARG A 58 3.98 -6.11 12.25
CA ARG A 58 4.28 -7.54 12.43
C ARG A 58 5.37 -8.00 11.48
N GLY A 59 5.68 -7.18 10.48
CA GLY A 59 6.70 -7.38 9.47
C GLY A 59 6.36 -8.53 8.54
N GLY A 60 6.89 -8.42 7.33
CA GLY A 60 6.77 -9.45 6.32
C GLY A 60 5.50 -9.35 5.49
N PHE A 61 5.62 -9.83 4.27
CA PHE A 61 4.62 -9.65 3.22
C PHE A 61 3.39 -10.52 3.40
N GLY A 62 2.23 -9.97 3.10
CA GLY A 62 0.96 -10.67 3.28
C GLY A 62 0.65 -11.01 4.74
N VAL A 63 1.41 -10.44 5.68
CA VAL A 63 1.16 -10.57 7.10
C VAL A 63 0.16 -9.49 7.49
N GLU A 64 -0.87 -9.92 8.19
CA GLU A 64 -1.88 -9.04 8.75
C GLU A 64 -1.30 -8.18 9.88
N GLU A 65 -1.51 -6.87 9.85
CA GLU A 65 -1.42 -6.02 11.03
C GLU A 65 -2.76 -6.05 11.76
N ALA A 66 -2.74 -6.36 13.05
CA ALA A 66 -3.92 -6.14 13.87
C ALA A 66 -3.56 -5.67 15.26
N VAL A 67 -4.35 -4.70 15.72
CA VAL A 67 -4.17 -4.00 16.98
C VAL A 67 -5.51 -3.77 17.65
N GLN A 68 -5.55 -3.94 18.97
CA GLN A 68 -6.68 -3.56 19.80
C GLN A 68 -6.22 -2.47 20.75
N VAL A 69 -6.96 -1.37 20.83
CA VAL A 69 -6.62 -0.22 21.68
C VAL A 69 -7.83 0.24 22.46
N SER A 70 -7.61 0.53 23.75
CA SER A 70 -8.63 1.13 24.61
C SER A 70 -8.90 2.57 24.18
N THR A 71 -10.17 2.94 24.14
CA THR A 71 -10.61 4.25 23.66
C THR A 71 -11.36 5.03 24.72
N THR A 72 -11.23 6.35 24.63
CA THR A 72 -12.16 7.32 25.24
C THR A 72 -13.02 7.93 24.15
N THR A 73 -14.09 8.63 24.53
CA THR A 73 -14.95 9.29 23.54
C THR A 73 -14.14 10.29 22.70
N GLY A 74 -14.20 10.17 21.37
CA GLY A 74 -13.52 11.10 20.47
C GLY A 74 -13.31 10.55 19.06
N THR A 75 -12.35 11.16 18.37
CA THR A 75 -11.90 10.73 17.03
C THR A 75 -10.52 10.10 17.14
N TYR A 76 -10.32 9.03 16.38
CA TYR A 76 -9.04 8.36 16.19
C TYR A 76 -8.66 8.36 14.72
N THR A 77 -7.37 8.44 14.43
CA THR A 77 -6.83 8.29 13.09
C THR A 77 -6.16 6.93 12.98
N LEU A 78 -6.52 6.17 11.96
CA LEU A 78 -5.85 4.94 11.54
C LEU A 78 -4.93 5.32 10.41
N ARG A 79 -3.63 5.21 10.63
CA ARG A 79 -2.62 5.49 9.61
C ARG A 79 -2.01 4.18 9.15
N VAL A 80 -2.10 3.95 7.85
CA VAL A 80 -1.48 2.82 7.17
C VAL A 80 -0.26 3.35 6.44
N THR A 81 0.89 2.71 6.66
CA THR A 81 2.14 3.05 5.99
C THR A 81 2.71 1.80 5.33
N VAL A 82 3.10 1.88 4.07
CA VAL A 82 3.84 0.80 3.41
C VAL A 82 5.29 0.86 3.88
N VAL A 83 5.77 -0.20 4.52
CA VAL A 83 7.14 -0.27 5.09
C VAL A 83 8.08 -1.00 4.16
N ASP A 84 7.59 -2.04 3.50
CA ASP A 84 8.32 -2.83 2.51
C ASP A 84 7.33 -3.32 1.45
N SER A 85 7.81 -3.54 0.23
CA SER A 85 7.01 -4.13 -0.84
C SER A 85 7.67 -5.40 -1.37
N THR A 86 6.92 -6.51 -1.40
CA THR A 86 7.35 -7.66 -2.20
C THR A 86 6.99 -7.36 -3.62
N GLY A 87 7.94 -7.59 -4.51
CA GLY A 87 7.72 -7.86 -5.93
C GLY A 87 6.68 -8.95 -6.18
N GLY A 88 5.41 -8.62 -5.99
CA GLY A 88 4.35 -9.15 -6.83
C GLY A 88 4.68 -8.74 -8.26
N ALA A 89 4.21 -9.49 -9.25
CA ALA A 89 4.37 -9.08 -10.64
C ALA A 89 3.62 -7.76 -10.84
N CYS A 90 4.29 -6.64 -10.56
CA CYS A 90 3.88 -5.34 -11.00
C CYS A 90 3.91 -5.40 -12.53
N ASP A 91 2.82 -4.96 -13.13
CA ASP A 91 2.66 -5.05 -14.58
C ASP A 91 3.81 -4.26 -15.25
N PRO A 92 4.25 -4.66 -16.45
CA PRO A 92 5.22 -3.88 -17.21
C PRO A 92 4.79 -2.40 -17.25
N PRO A 93 5.71 -1.45 -17.04
CA PRO A 93 7.13 -1.54 -17.36
C PRO A 93 8.11 -1.66 -16.17
N ASP A 94 7.67 -2.21 -15.03
CA ASP A 94 8.59 -2.71 -14.00
C ASP A 94 9.27 -3.99 -14.53
N PHE A 95 10.59 -3.95 -14.70
CA PHE A 95 11.37 -5.03 -15.28
C PHE A 95 12.32 -5.70 -14.31
N ASP A 96 12.62 -5.09 -13.16
CA ASP A 96 13.46 -5.70 -12.14
C ASP A 96 12.66 -6.31 -10.97
N GLY A 97 11.35 -6.06 -10.94
CA GLY A 97 10.37 -6.67 -10.07
C GLY A 97 10.38 -6.06 -8.67
N ASP A 98 10.85 -4.83 -8.50
CA ASP A 98 10.80 -4.11 -7.23
C ASP A 98 9.51 -3.30 -7.03
N CYS A 99 8.59 -3.37 -8.00
CA CYS A 99 7.33 -2.65 -8.04
C CYS A 99 7.46 -1.13 -8.14
N ASP A 100 8.64 -0.62 -8.46
CA ASP A 100 8.86 0.74 -8.90
C ASP A 100 8.95 0.76 -10.44
N VAL A 101 8.54 1.87 -11.06
CA VAL A 101 8.96 2.18 -12.43
C VAL A 101 9.90 3.36 -12.35
N ASP A 102 11.20 3.05 -12.30
CA ASP A 102 12.23 4.03 -12.02
C ASP A 102 13.42 3.96 -13.00
N PHE A 103 14.56 4.48 -12.56
CA PHE A 103 15.76 4.51 -13.37
C PHE A 103 16.30 3.11 -13.68
N GLN A 104 16.11 2.14 -12.80
CA GLN A 104 16.57 0.78 -12.98
C GLN A 104 15.78 0.06 -14.08
N ASP A 105 14.46 0.29 -14.19
CA ASP A 105 13.64 -0.18 -15.30
C ASP A 105 14.03 0.46 -16.63
N LEU A 106 14.29 1.77 -16.61
CA LEU A 106 14.79 2.48 -17.79
C LEU A 106 16.10 1.87 -18.28
N LEU A 107 17.03 1.55 -17.38
CA LEU A 107 18.27 0.88 -17.75
C LEU A 107 18.00 -0.50 -18.36
N THR A 108 17.06 -1.27 -17.78
CA THR A 108 16.69 -2.59 -18.29
C THR A 108 16.06 -2.52 -19.69
N MET A 109 15.20 -1.53 -19.94
CA MET A 109 14.65 -1.25 -21.27
C MET A 109 15.73 -0.85 -22.27
N LEU A 110 16.60 0.09 -21.92
CA LEU A 110 17.68 0.56 -22.79
C LEU A 110 18.70 -0.54 -23.09
N ALA A 111 18.94 -1.47 -22.17
CA ALA A 111 19.77 -2.65 -22.39
C ALA A 111 19.15 -3.62 -23.41
N SER A 112 17.83 -3.59 -23.56
CA SER A 112 17.05 -4.42 -24.48
C SER A 112 16.71 -3.70 -25.79
N TRP A 113 17.32 -2.54 -26.08
CA TRP A 113 16.96 -1.74 -27.25
C TRP A 113 17.04 -2.51 -28.57
N GLY A 114 15.98 -2.45 -29.37
CA GLY A 114 15.83 -3.17 -30.65
C GLY A 114 15.53 -4.66 -30.51
N CYS A 115 15.35 -5.17 -29.29
CA CYS A 115 14.84 -6.51 -29.05
C CYS A 115 13.37 -6.64 -29.50
N VAL A 116 12.94 -7.82 -29.96
CA VAL A 116 11.57 -8.08 -30.44
C VAL A 116 10.99 -9.25 -29.66
N ASP A 117 9.71 -9.17 -29.29
CA ASP A 117 8.97 -10.19 -28.53
C ASP A 117 9.62 -10.51 -27.17
N CYS A 118 10.22 -9.51 -26.51
CA CYS A 118 10.81 -9.66 -25.17
C CYS A 118 10.09 -8.77 -24.15
N PRO A 119 10.32 -8.96 -22.83
CA PRO A 119 9.52 -8.28 -21.81
C PRO A 119 9.47 -6.76 -21.93
N ALA A 120 10.55 -6.13 -22.44
CA ALA A 120 10.62 -4.67 -22.65
C ALA A 120 9.95 -4.17 -23.95
N ASP A 121 9.50 -5.08 -24.82
CA ASP A 121 8.73 -4.78 -26.04
C ASP A 121 7.24 -4.76 -25.68
N LEU A 122 6.78 -3.58 -25.28
CA LEU A 122 5.47 -3.34 -24.67
C LEU A 122 4.38 -3.14 -25.73
N ASP A 123 4.76 -2.75 -26.96
CA ASP A 123 3.84 -2.52 -28.06
C ASP A 123 3.86 -3.62 -29.16
N GLY A 124 4.79 -4.58 -29.07
CA GLY A 124 4.96 -5.69 -30.02
C GLY A 124 5.64 -5.28 -31.34
N GLY A 125 6.22 -4.08 -31.40
CA GLY A 125 6.97 -3.54 -32.53
C GLY A 125 8.49 -3.64 -32.39
N GLY A 126 8.96 -4.17 -31.26
CA GLY A 126 10.34 -4.18 -30.83
C GLY A 126 10.72 -2.96 -30.01
N VAL A 127 11.55 -3.15 -28.98
CA VAL A 127 11.94 -2.13 -28.00
C VAL A 127 12.49 -0.89 -28.69
N GLY A 128 11.75 0.20 -28.60
CA GLY A 128 12.08 1.46 -29.23
C GLY A 128 11.44 2.65 -28.52
N PHE A 129 11.23 3.71 -29.30
CA PHE A 129 10.78 4.98 -28.75
C PHE A 129 9.34 4.91 -28.21
N THR A 130 8.48 4.08 -28.81
CA THR A 130 7.11 3.89 -28.30
C THR A 130 7.12 3.24 -26.93
N ASP A 131 7.92 2.19 -26.72
CA ASP A 131 8.07 1.52 -25.43
C ASP A 131 8.63 2.48 -24.38
N LEU A 132 9.62 3.29 -24.74
CA LEU A 132 10.15 4.33 -23.85
C LEU A 132 9.06 5.33 -23.41
N LEU A 133 8.14 5.70 -24.31
CA LEU A 133 7.03 6.57 -23.93
C LEU A 133 6.04 5.87 -22.98
N ILE A 134 5.82 4.56 -23.15
CA ILE A 134 5.01 3.76 -22.23
C ILE A 134 5.68 3.73 -20.85
N LEU A 135 6.98 3.44 -20.77
CA LEU A 135 7.76 3.48 -19.52
C LEU A 135 7.68 4.84 -18.84
N LEU A 136 7.97 5.92 -19.56
CA LEU A 136 7.94 7.26 -18.99
C LEU A 136 6.52 7.70 -18.58
N SER A 137 5.48 7.12 -19.17
CA SER A 137 4.10 7.38 -18.76
C SER A 137 3.74 6.72 -17.42
N ALA A 138 4.43 5.63 -17.08
CA ALA A 138 4.31 4.93 -15.82
C ALA A 138 5.38 5.35 -14.79
N TRP A 139 6.20 6.37 -15.09
CA TRP A 139 7.33 6.75 -14.21
C TRP A 139 6.88 7.10 -12.79
N GLY A 140 7.45 6.40 -11.81
CA GLY A 140 7.11 6.52 -10.40
C GLY A 140 5.73 5.96 -10.03
N ASP A 141 5.11 5.17 -10.91
CA ASP A 141 3.95 4.34 -10.60
C ASP A 141 4.40 3.02 -9.98
N PHE A 142 3.61 2.52 -9.03
CA PHE A 142 3.83 1.23 -8.35
C PHE A 142 2.71 0.22 -8.66
N GLY A 143 1.87 0.50 -9.66
CA GLY A 143 0.76 -0.39 -10.00
C GLY A 143 -0.23 -0.58 -8.84
N GLY A 144 -0.41 0.47 -8.04
CA GLY A 144 -1.26 0.61 -6.85
C GLY A 144 -1.87 -0.68 -6.29
N VAL A 145 -1.34 -1.17 -5.16
CA VAL A 145 -1.77 -2.45 -4.60
C VAL A 145 -2.83 -2.28 -3.52
N GLU A 146 -3.98 -2.92 -3.69
CA GLU A 146 -5.10 -2.80 -2.76
C GLU A 146 -4.84 -3.50 -1.42
N TYR A 147 -5.33 -2.88 -0.35
CA TYR A 147 -5.44 -3.48 0.98
C TYR A 147 -6.84 -3.28 1.56
N GLN A 148 -7.20 -4.09 2.53
CA GLN A 148 -8.45 -4.01 3.28
C GLN A 148 -8.16 -3.64 4.73
N LEU A 149 -8.77 -2.54 5.18
CA LEU A 149 -8.74 -2.07 6.56
C LEU A 149 -10.11 -2.30 7.21
N GLU A 150 -10.16 -3.14 8.23
CA GLU A 150 -11.37 -3.45 8.98
C GLU A 150 -11.31 -2.88 10.39
N VAL A 151 -12.40 -2.25 10.83
CA VAL A 151 -12.49 -1.56 12.11
C VAL A 151 -13.74 -2.01 12.88
N LEU A 152 -13.53 -2.53 14.07
CA LEU A 152 -14.60 -2.90 15.01
C LEU A 152 -14.39 -2.21 16.36
N GLY A 153 -15.29 -1.31 16.70
CA GLY A 153 -15.42 -0.76 18.04
C GLY A 153 -16.42 -1.54 18.89
N ARG A 154 -16.07 -1.80 20.15
CA ARG A 154 -17.00 -2.32 21.17
C ARG A 154 -16.93 -1.52 22.46
N SER A 155 -18.09 -1.35 23.11
CA SER A 155 -18.17 -0.77 24.45
C SER A 155 -17.47 -1.66 25.46
N GLY A 156 -16.74 -1.03 26.38
CA GLY A 156 -16.14 -1.69 27.54
C GLY A 156 -17.13 -1.94 28.66
#